data_AF-A0A9X2MWZ0-F1
#
_entry.id   AF-A0A9X2MWZ0-F1
#
_cell.length_a   1.000
_cell.length_b   1.000
_cell.length_c   1.000
_cell.angle_alpha   90.00
_cell.angle_beta   90.00
_cell.angle_gamma   90.00
#
_symmetry.space_group_name_H-M   'P 1'
#
loop_
_entity.id
_entity.type
_entity.pdbx_description
1 polymer ?
#
loop_
_entity_poly.entity_id
_entity_poly.type
_entity_poly.pdbx_seq_one_letter_code
_entity_poly.pdbx_strand_id
1 'polypeptide(L)' 'MGLFGNRWVVMRSESGARADEIDRLYALFKEQGLKAKVEFDGGTVKRVKVHKNDVERAKELIDVFDKER' A
#
# COMPACT_ATOMS: atom_id res chain seq x y z
N MET A 1 -14.81 -10.09 23.30
CA MET A 1 -14.66 -10.39 21.85
C MET A 1 -14.18 -9.13 21.14
N GLY A 2 -12.87 -8.88 21.09
CA GLY A 2 -12.30 -7.73 20.39
C GLY A 2 -11.98 -8.09 18.94
N LEU A 3 -13.01 -8.27 18.11
CA LEU A 3 -12.83 -8.42 16.67
C LEU A 3 -12.53 -7.04 16.09
N PHE A 4 -11.31 -6.53 16.31
CA PHE A 4 -10.75 -5.43 15.52
C PHE A 4 -10.55 -5.94 14.10
N GLY A 5 -11.66 -5.99 13.36
CA GLY A 5 -11.75 -6.57 12.04
C GLY A 5 -10.69 -5.99 11.12
N ASN A 6 -10.13 -6.87 10.29
CA ASN A 6 -9.16 -6.64 9.22
C ASN A 6 -9.49 -5.39 8.38
N ARG A 7 -9.14 -4.21 8.90
CA ARG A 7 -9.45 -2.92 8.29
C ARG A 7 -8.36 -2.46 7.33
N TRP A 8 -7.26 -3.20 7.25
CA TRP A 8 -6.11 -2.93 6.40
C TRP A 8 -5.97 -4.07 5.39
N VAL A 9 -5.93 -3.71 4.12
CA VAL A 9 -5.79 -4.62 2.99
C VAL A 9 -4.42 -4.40 2.37
N VAL A 10 -3.66 -5.48 2.19
CA VAL A 10 -2.37 -5.45 1.52
C VAL A 10 -2.62 -5.20 0.04
N MET A 11 -2.08 -4.10 -0.49
CA MET A 11 -2.23 -3.77 -1.91
C MET A 11 -1.05 -4.27 -2.74
N ARG A 12 0.17 -4.04 -2.24
CA ARG A 12 1.40 -4.48 -2.91
C ARG A 12 2.43 -4.88 -1.86
N SER A 13 3.20 -5.92 -2.17
CA SER A 13 4.28 -6.42 -1.32
C SER A 13 5.50 -6.70 -2.18
N GLU A 14 6.56 -5.91 -1.98
CA GLU A 14 7.80 -6.05 -2.75
C GLU A 14 9.00 -6.19 -1.79
N SER A 15 10.07 -6.79 -2.30
CA SER A 15 11.27 -7.11 -1.52
C SER A 15 12.53 -6.49 -2.15
N GLY A 16 13.55 -6.22 -1.35
CA GLY A 16 14.87 -5.81 -1.83
C GLY A 16 14.87 -4.50 -2.63
N ALA A 17 15.40 -4.52 -3.86
CA ALA A 17 15.57 -3.32 -4.71
C ALA A 17 14.25 -2.61 -5.08
N ARG A 18 13.12 -3.32 -5.02
CA ARG A 18 11.78 -2.76 -5.31
C ARG A 18 11.08 -2.21 -4.07
N ALA A 19 11.75 -2.26 -2.91
CA ALA A 19 11.22 -1.66 -1.70
C ALA A 19 11.16 -0.11 -1.78
N ASP A 20 11.88 0.49 -2.72
CA ASP A 20 11.79 1.91 -3.08
C ASP A 20 10.47 2.22 -3.81
N GLU A 21 9.97 1.29 -4.64
CA GLU A 21 8.66 1.43 -5.31
C GLU A 21 7.51 1.45 -4.32
N ILE A 22 7.63 0.72 -3.20
CA ILE A 22 6.66 0.74 -2.11
C ILE A 22 6.63 2.11 -1.42
N ASP A 23 7.78 2.75 -1.27
CA ASP A 23 7.87 4.09 -0.69
C ASP A 23 7.21 5.15 -1.59
N ARG A 24 7.46 5.07 -2.91
CA ARG A 24 6.79 5.92 -3.91
C ARG A 24 5.28 5.71 -3.94
N LEU A 25 4.81 4.46 -3.90
CA LEU A 25 3.39 4.14 -3.80
C LEU A 25 2.76 4.67 -2.51
N TYR A 26 3.49 4.56 -1.39
CA TYR A 26 3.06 5.12 -0.13
C TYR A 26 2.94 6.66 -0.18
N ALA A 27 3.92 7.34 -0.80
CA ALA A 27 3.88 8.78 -1.03
C ALA A 27 2.65 9.18 -1.88
N LEU A 28 2.40 8.51 -3.01
CA LEU A 28 1.23 8.73 -3.86
C LEU A 28 -0.08 8.56 -3.11
N PHE A 29 -0.20 7.49 -2.32
CA PHE A 29 -1.39 7.29 -1.50
C PHE A 29 -1.59 8.41 -0.49
N LYS A 30 -0.50 8.92 0.10
CA LYS A 30 -0.55 10.02 1.06
C LYS A 30 -0.92 11.34 0.37
N GLU A 31 -0.39 11.62 -0.82
CA GLU A 31 -0.73 12.79 -1.64
C GLU A 31 -2.21 12.82 -2.03
N GLN A 32 -2.77 11.64 -2.31
CA GLN A 32 -4.20 11.47 -2.61
C GLN A 32 -5.10 11.41 -1.37
N GLY A 33 -4.51 11.57 -0.16
CA GLY A 33 -5.24 11.59 1.11
C GLY A 33 -5.73 10.22 1.59
N LEU A 34 -5.19 9.12 1.04
CA LEU A 34 -5.57 7.76 1.43
C LEU A 34 -4.85 7.34 2.71
N LYS A 35 -5.56 6.59 3.54
CA LYS A 35 -4.98 5.95 4.73
C LYS A 35 -4.18 4.72 4.31
N ALA A 36 -2.91 4.93 3.99
CA ALA A 36 -1.93 3.88 3.75
C ALA A 36 -0.99 3.70 4.94
N LYS A 37 -0.39 2.52 5.06
CA LYS A 37 0.72 2.23 5.96
C LYS A 37 1.68 1.24 5.31
N VAL A 38 2.97 1.38 5.58
CA VAL A 38 3.99 0.42 5.15
C VAL A 38 4.33 -0.50 6.33
N GLU A 39 4.30 -1.81 6.09
CA GLU A 39 4.77 -2.84 7.03
C GLU A 39 5.99 -3.53 6.45
N PHE A 40 6.93 -3.89 7.33
CA PHE A 40 8.14 -4.59 6.98
C PHE A 40 8.03 -6.01 7.54
N ASP A 41 8.12 -7.01 6.67
CA ASP A 41 8.05 -8.42 7.02
C ASP A 41 9.47 -9.01 6.91
N GLY A 42 10.09 -9.32 8.06
CA GLY A 42 11.39 -10.01 8.10
C GLY A 42 12.61 -9.24 7.56
N GLY A 43 12.56 -7.90 7.51
CA GLY A 43 13.70 -7.04 7.16
C GLY A 43 13.94 -6.82 5.66
N THR A 44 13.49 -7.73 4.80
CA THR A 44 13.73 -7.66 3.35
C THR A 44 12.49 -7.37 2.51
N VAL A 45 11.29 -7.53 3.07
CA VAL A 45 10.02 -7.36 2.37
C VAL A 45 9.26 -6.17 2.93
N LYS A 46 8.92 -5.19 2.08
CA LYS A 46 8.01 -4.09 2.41
C LYS A 46 6.64 -4.34 1.79
N ARG A 47 5.59 -4.16 2.57
CA ARG A 47 4.20 -4.29 2.14
C ARG A 47 3.47 -2.98 2.40
N VAL A 48 2.86 -2.40 1.36
CA VAL A 48 1.93 -1.28 1.54
C VAL A 48 0.53 -1.84 1.76
N LYS A 49 -0.07 -1.43 2.88
CA LYS A 49 -1.45 -1.73 3.23
C LYS A 49 -2.25 -0.45 3.18
N VAL A 50 -3.45 -0.51 2.64
CA VAL A 50 -4.39 0.60 2.67
C VAL A 50 -5.60 0.20 3.48
N HIS A 51 -6.31 1.21 3.97
CA HIS A 51 -7.55 0.99 4.68
C HIS A 51 -8.62 0.40 3.74
N LYS A 52 -9.46 -0.51 4.25
CA LYS A 52 -10.44 -1.27 3.45
C LYS A 52 -11.37 -0.39 2.62
N ASN A 53 -11.78 0.76 3.16
CA ASN A 53 -12.64 1.72 2.46
C ASN A 53 -11.93 2.44 1.31
N ASP A 54 -10.60 2.40 1.31
CA ASP A 54 -9.73 3.12 0.40
C ASP A 54 -9.12 2.17 -0.64
N VAL A 55 -9.48 0.88 -0.60
CA VAL A 55 -8.96 -0.17 -1.50
C VAL A 55 -9.32 0.08 -2.95
N GLU A 56 -10.55 0.48 -3.25
CA GLU A 56 -10.98 0.74 -4.63
C GLU A 56 -10.18 1.89 -5.23
N ARG A 57 -10.07 3.01 -4.51
CA ARG A 57 -9.25 4.16 -4.90
C ARG A 57 -7.77 3.82 -5.03
N ALA A 58 -7.23 3.08 -4.07
CA ALA A 58 -5.82 2.70 -4.11
C ALA A 58 -5.53 1.71 -5.26
N LYS A 59 -6.48 0.86 -5.65
CA LYS A 59 -6.37 0.06 -6.88
C LYS A 59 -6.35 0.94 -8.12
N GLU A 60 -7.25 1.91 -8.22
CA GLU A 60 -7.25 2.86 -9.34
C GLU A 60 -5.94 3.64 -9.43
N LEU A 61 -5.41 4.13 -8.31
CA LEU A 61 -4.13 4.84 -8.30
C LEU A 61 -2.94 3.95 -8.65
N ILE A 62 -2.96 2.67 -8.24
CA ILE A 62 -1.94 1.71 -8.67
C ILE A 62 -2.04 1.52 -10.19
N ASP A 63 -3.24 1.35 -10.74
CA ASP A 63 -3.46 1.16 -12.18
C ASP A 63 -3.00 2.39 -12.98
N VAL A 64 -3.36 3.60 -12.52
CA VAL A 64 -2.89 4.87 -13.12
C VAL A 64 -1.37 4.98 -13.05
N PHE A 65 -0.77 4.66 -11.89
CA PHE A 65 0.68 4.69 -11.72
C PHE A 65 1.42 3.67 -12.60
N ASP A 66 0.82 2.49 -12.81
CA ASP A 66 1.37 1.45 -13.69
C ASP A 66 1.25 1.84 -15.16
N LYS A 67 0.15 2.50 -15.55
CA LYS A 67 -0.11 3.00 -16.91
C LYS A 67 0.72 4.22 -17.31
N GLU A 68 1.11 5.08 -16.35
CA GLU A 68 1.96 6.24 -16.63
C GLU A 68 3.43 5.86 -16.86
N ARG A 69 3.80 4.60 -16.66
CA ARG A 69 5.16 4.08 -16.88
C ARG A 69 5.28 3.38 -18.23
#